data_AF-A0A3L8S6F7-F1
#
_entry.id   AF-A0A3L8S6F7-F1
#
_cell.length_a   1.000
_cell.length_b   1.000
_cell.length_c   1.000
_cell.angle_alpha   90.00
_cell.angle_beta   90.00
_cell.angle_gamma   90.00
#
_symmetry.space_group_name_H-M   'P 1'
#
loop_
_entity.id
_entity.type
_entity.pdbx_description
1 polymer ?
#
loop_
_entity_poly.entity_id
_entity_poly.type
_entity_poly.pdbx_seq_one_letter_code
_entity_poly.pdbx_strand_id
1 'polypeptide(L)'
;MKNKTSVLPREREAQPSRCPDNTAFKQQRLPAWKPQLTIASVLSSFFLTGAFCLTVGVCLVLSANSVREIQIDYSDKCSDCSKLCENSSNWNKECHCSVNFTLKENILGDVFMYYGLQNFYQNHRRYVISRSDAQLLGRNVNIQRSYCAPFSTYGNGTPMAPCGAIANSLFNDTIDLFYNHNSSVIQVPLLKTGNSWWTDKNVKFRNPESYNLSSAFAGTARPPYWQKPAYLLDEEDKRNNGYLNDDFIIWMRVSAFATFRNLYRRVRRVRHFTEGLPAGNYTFQISYSILSDSLRLLESYSDMEVDRICVVSWQKAVQNAFPVSAEPPRDLGHVLTDGSSCAGAPSQPTGELC
;
A
#
# COMPACT_ATOMS: atom_id res chain seq x y z
N MET A 1 -54.52 30.17 -52.35
CA MET A 1 -55.28 29.13 -53.05
C MET A 1 -54.68 27.78 -52.70
N LYS A 2 -55.56 26.79 -52.47
CA LYS A 2 -55.31 25.47 -51.88
C LYS A 2 -54.27 24.66 -52.66
N ASN A 3 -53.44 23.87 -51.96
CA ASN A 3 -53.47 22.43 -52.17
C ASN A 3 -52.84 21.65 -51.01
N LYS A 4 -53.71 20.86 -50.39
CA LYS A 4 -53.45 19.95 -49.28
C LYS A 4 -53.33 18.56 -49.92
N THR A 5 -52.12 18.05 -50.09
CA THR A 5 -51.93 16.69 -50.61
C THR A 5 -51.94 15.72 -49.43
N SER A 6 -53.04 14.98 -49.34
CA SER A 6 -53.31 13.92 -48.38
C SER A 6 -52.29 12.77 -48.48
N VAL A 7 -51.61 12.47 -47.37
CA VAL A 7 -50.85 11.22 -47.20
C VAL A 7 -51.85 10.12 -46.86
N LEU A 8 -52.10 9.21 -47.79
CA LEU A 8 -52.88 7.99 -47.59
C LEU A 8 -52.18 7.07 -46.56
N PRO A 9 -52.93 6.34 -45.70
CA PRO A 9 -52.34 5.35 -44.81
C PRO A 9 -51.83 4.18 -45.65
N ARG A 10 -50.56 3.80 -45.48
CA ARG A 10 -49.98 2.62 -46.13
C ARG A 10 -50.62 1.37 -45.53
N GLU A 11 -51.40 0.69 -46.35
CA GLU A 11 -52.02 -0.61 -46.12
C GLU A 11 -50.96 -1.61 -45.59
N ARG A 12 -51.20 -2.22 -44.42
CA ARG A 12 -50.34 -3.32 -43.93
C ARG A 12 -50.71 -4.58 -44.72
N GLU A 13 -50.03 -4.79 -45.84
CA GLU A 13 -50.03 -6.10 -46.52
C GLU A 13 -49.62 -7.20 -45.52
N ALA A 14 -50.43 -8.26 -45.46
CA ALA A 14 -50.17 -9.42 -44.61
C ALA A 14 -48.85 -10.09 -45.05
N GLN A 15 -47.81 -10.00 -44.20
CA GLN A 15 -46.50 -10.59 -44.49
C GLN A 15 -46.59 -12.13 -44.55
N PRO A 16 -45.97 -12.79 -45.55
CA PRO A 16 -45.93 -14.25 -45.62
C PRO A 16 -45.26 -14.86 -44.38
N SER A 17 -45.80 -15.95 -43.84
CA SER A 17 -45.36 -16.56 -42.55
C SER A 17 -43.91 -17.07 -42.53
N ARG A 18 -43.23 -17.12 -43.68
CA ARG A 18 -41.81 -17.54 -43.82
C ARG A 18 -40.88 -16.40 -44.22
N CYS A 19 -41.36 -15.16 -44.33
CA CYS A 19 -40.51 -14.03 -44.65
C CYS A 19 -39.70 -13.63 -43.41
N PRO A 20 -38.36 -13.52 -43.53
CA PRO A 20 -37.54 -13.05 -42.43
C PRO A 20 -37.82 -11.59 -42.14
N ASP A 21 -37.86 -11.24 -40.85
CA ASP A 21 -38.12 -9.88 -40.40
C ASP A 21 -37.17 -8.87 -41.03
N ASN A 22 -37.74 -7.83 -41.65
CA ASN A 22 -37.00 -6.78 -42.34
C ASN A 22 -36.51 -5.68 -41.37
N THR A 23 -35.83 -6.10 -40.30
CA THR A 23 -35.19 -5.16 -39.35
C THR A 23 -33.72 -4.98 -39.73
N ALA A 24 -33.17 -3.77 -39.52
CA ALA A 24 -31.79 -3.45 -39.88
C ALA A 24 -30.76 -4.39 -39.24
N PHE A 25 -31.05 -4.90 -38.03
CA PHE A 25 -30.23 -5.89 -37.34
C PHE A 25 -30.26 -7.26 -38.03
N LYS A 26 -31.45 -7.83 -38.25
CA LYS A 26 -31.60 -9.16 -38.86
C LYS A 26 -31.17 -9.20 -40.33
N GLN A 27 -31.25 -8.07 -41.02
CA GLN A 27 -30.82 -7.90 -42.41
C GLN A 27 -29.36 -7.44 -42.53
N GLN A 28 -28.63 -7.30 -41.42
CA GLN A 28 -27.22 -6.85 -41.38
C GLN A 28 -26.97 -5.50 -42.08
N ARG A 29 -27.94 -4.59 -42.02
CA ARG A 29 -27.90 -3.23 -42.58
C ARG A 29 -27.74 -2.17 -41.51
N LEU A 30 -27.18 -2.53 -40.36
CA LEU A 30 -26.85 -1.55 -39.34
C LEU A 30 -25.83 -0.54 -39.89
N PRO A 31 -25.97 0.76 -39.56
CA PRO A 31 -24.96 1.75 -39.90
C PRO A 31 -23.66 1.34 -39.21
N ALA A 32 -22.62 1.09 -40.00
CA ALA A 32 -21.31 0.70 -39.50
C ALA A 32 -20.27 1.67 -40.04
N TRP A 33 -19.40 2.16 -39.16
CA TRP A 33 -18.20 2.86 -39.58
C TRP A 33 -17.16 1.84 -40.03
N LYS A 34 -16.69 1.96 -41.27
CA LYS A 34 -15.67 1.09 -41.86
C LYS A 34 -14.43 1.93 -42.17
N PRO A 35 -13.51 2.14 -41.21
CA PRO A 35 -12.31 2.91 -41.46
C PRO A 35 -11.45 2.20 -42.51
N GLN A 36 -11.16 2.89 -43.60
CA GLN A 36 -10.18 2.43 -44.58
C GLN A 36 -8.81 2.96 -44.16
N LEU A 37 -7.92 2.05 -43.73
CA LEU A 37 -6.56 2.38 -43.32
C LEU A 37 -5.69 2.65 -44.56
N THR A 38 -5.65 3.91 -44.98
CA THR A 38 -4.75 4.36 -46.05
C THR A 38 -3.36 4.65 -45.49
N ILE A 39 -2.32 4.56 -46.34
CA ILE A 39 -0.93 4.83 -45.97
C ILE A 39 -0.80 6.21 -45.32
N ALA A 40 -1.46 7.24 -45.88
CA ALA A 40 -1.43 8.60 -45.33
C ALA A 40 -2.05 8.70 -43.94
N SER A 41 -3.21 8.05 -43.72
CA SER A 41 -3.87 8.03 -42.40
C SER A 41 -3.02 7.33 -41.36
N VAL A 42 -2.43 6.19 -41.72
CA VAL A 42 -1.57 5.40 -40.82
C VAL A 42 -0.30 6.18 -40.49
N LEU A 43 0.37 6.75 -41.50
CA LEU A 43 1.59 7.52 -41.32
C LEU A 43 1.35 8.76 -40.43
N SER A 44 0.26 9.50 -40.65
CA SER A 44 -0.11 10.63 -39.79
C SER A 44 -0.35 10.19 -38.34
N SER A 45 -1.06 9.08 -38.12
CA SER A 45 -1.30 8.55 -36.77
C SER A 45 0.00 8.17 -36.05
N PHE A 46 0.97 7.59 -36.76
CA PHE A 46 2.28 7.26 -36.20
C PHE A 46 3.09 8.50 -35.83
N PHE A 47 3.10 9.54 -36.67
CA PHE A 47 3.80 10.78 -36.33
C PHE A 47 3.18 11.49 -35.13
N LEU A 48 1.84 11.55 -35.04
CA LEU A 48 1.15 12.14 -33.90
C LEU A 48 1.41 11.36 -32.61
N THR A 49 1.29 10.04 -32.65
CA THR A 49 1.56 9.17 -31.50
C THR A 49 3.02 9.23 -31.09
N GLY A 50 3.94 9.26 -32.06
CA GLY A 50 5.38 9.38 -31.81
C GLY A 50 5.74 10.71 -31.15
N ALA A 51 5.22 11.83 -31.64
CA ALA A 51 5.42 13.14 -31.02
C ALA A 51 4.87 13.19 -29.60
N PHE A 52 3.66 12.65 -29.38
CA PHE A 52 3.07 12.54 -28.05
C PHE A 52 3.94 11.71 -27.09
N CYS A 53 4.31 10.48 -27.48
CA CYS A 53 5.17 9.61 -26.67
C CYS A 53 6.54 10.24 -26.39
N LEU A 54 7.12 10.98 -27.35
CA LEU A 54 8.39 11.67 -27.17
C LEU A 54 8.27 12.79 -26.14
N THR A 55 7.23 13.62 -26.22
CA THR A 55 7.00 14.69 -25.23
C THR A 55 6.78 14.12 -23.82
N VAL A 56 5.92 13.11 -23.69
CA VAL A 56 5.67 12.44 -22.41
C VAL A 56 6.95 11.77 -21.88
N GLY A 57 7.71 11.10 -22.74
CA GLY A 57 8.97 10.45 -22.39
C GLY A 57 10.01 11.43 -21.84
N VAL A 58 10.19 12.59 -22.50
CA VAL A 58 11.10 13.63 -22.01
C VAL A 58 10.64 14.17 -20.65
N CYS A 59 9.34 14.46 -20.48
CA CYS A 59 8.81 14.91 -19.20
C CYS A 59 9.07 13.88 -18.09
N LEU A 60 8.79 12.60 -18.34
CA LEU A 60 9.01 11.52 -17.36
C LEU A 60 10.48 11.38 -16.98
N VAL A 61 11.41 11.45 -17.94
CA VAL A 61 12.86 11.35 -17.67
C VAL A 61 13.35 12.54 -16.83
N LEU A 62 12.89 13.76 -17.15
CA LEU A 62 13.24 14.94 -16.36
C LEU A 62 12.69 14.84 -14.93
N SER A 63 11.45 14.39 -14.75
CA SER A 63 10.85 14.17 -13.44
C SER A 63 11.60 13.09 -12.65
N ALA A 64 11.93 11.96 -13.29
CA ALA A 64 12.66 10.86 -12.64
C ALA A 64 14.06 11.30 -12.17
N ASN A 65 14.80 12.02 -13.01
CA ASN A 65 16.15 12.50 -12.67
C ASN A 65 16.17 13.61 -11.60
N SER A 66 15.04 14.27 -11.36
CA SER A 66 14.90 15.29 -10.31
C SER A 66 14.85 14.70 -8.89
N VAL A 67 14.58 13.41 -8.76
CA VAL A 67 14.54 12.71 -7.48
C VAL A 67 15.97 12.38 -7.05
N ARG A 68 16.38 12.94 -5.91
CA ARG A 68 17.66 12.64 -5.27
C ARG A 68 17.46 11.50 -4.28
N GLU A 69 18.23 10.42 -4.45
CA GLU A 69 18.21 9.22 -3.61
C GLU A 69 19.63 8.92 -3.13
N ILE A 70 19.73 8.41 -1.90
CA ILE A 70 20.97 7.89 -1.31
C ILE A 70 20.66 6.47 -0.87
N GLN A 71 21.64 5.58 -0.95
CA GLN A 71 21.49 4.20 -0.57
C GLN A 71 22.71 3.81 0.25
N ILE A 72 22.48 3.29 1.44
CA ILE A 72 23.55 2.90 2.36
C ILE A 72 23.29 1.47 2.77
N ASP A 73 24.17 0.57 2.37
CA ASP A 73 24.17 -0.78 2.92
C ASP A 73 24.79 -0.75 4.32
N TYR A 74 24.02 -1.21 5.31
CA TYR A 74 24.51 -1.33 6.68
C TYR A 74 24.86 -2.76 7.08
N SER A 75 24.57 -3.78 6.26
CA SER A 75 24.94 -5.17 6.59
C SER A 75 26.46 -5.34 6.64
N ASP A 76 27.16 -4.83 5.63
CA ASP A 76 28.62 -4.88 5.55
C ASP A 76 29.27 -4.02 6.63
N LYS A 77 28.71 -2.84 6.89
CA LYS A 77 29.25 -1.89 7.87
C LYS A 77 29.01 -2.34 9.31
N CYS A 78 28.02 -3.19 9.53
CA CYS A 78 27.63 -3.75 10.82
C CYS A 78 27.85 -5.27 10.84
N SER A 79 28.93 -5.76 10.20
CA SER A 79 29.20 -7.19 10.03
C SER A 79 29.23 -7.96 11.35
N ASP A 80 29.72 -7.34 12.42
CA ASP A 80 29.79 -7.97 13.74
C ASP A 80 28.40 -8.24 14.32
N CYS A 81 27.49 -7.28 14.17
CA CYS A 81 26.07 -7.47 14.52
C CYS A 81 25.40 -8.50 13.60
N SER A 82 25.69 -8.46 12.30
CA SER A 82 25.13 -9.43 11.34
C SER A 82 25.49 -10.87 11.71
N LYS A 83 26.77 -11.13 12.00
CA LYS A 83 27.27 -12.45 12.43
C LYS A 83 26.69 -12.91 13.77
N LEU A 84 26.51 -12.00 14.73
CA LEU A 84 25.86 -12.34 16.00
C LEU A 84 24.42 -12.83 15.79
N CYS A 85 23.72 -12.21 14.82
CA CYS A 85 22.35 -12.56 14.46
C CYS A 85 22.23 -13.81 13.59
N GLU A 86 23.32 -14.33 13.00
CA GLU A 86 23.33 -15.59 12.25
C GLU A 86 22.98 -16.81 13.11
N ASN A 87 23.34 -16.77 14.39
CA ASN A 87 23.06 -17.85 15.33
C ASN A 87 21.69 -17.62 16.01
N SER A 88 20.73 -18.51 15.79
CA SER A 88 19.39 -18.46 16.38
C SER A 88 19.38 -18.42 17.91
N SER A 89 20.44 -18.87 18.57
CA SER A 89 20.57 -18.81 20.03
C SER A 89 20.69 -17.37 20.57
N ASN A 90 21.09 -16.42 19.71
CA ASN A 90 21.30 -15.01 20.08
C ASN A 90 20.09 -14.12 19.81
N TRP A 91 18.90 -14.68 19.55
CA TRP A 91 17.68 -13.92 19.20
C TRP A 91 17.29 -12.82 20.22
N ASN A 92 17.75 -12.92 21.46
CA ASN A 92 17.51 -11.97 22.54
C ASN A 92 18.62 -10.94 22.78
N LYS A 93 19.72 -10.97 22.01
CA LYS A 93 20.82 -10.03 22.19
C LYS A 93 20.60 -8.82 21.31
N GLU A 94 20.57 -7.64 21.92
CA GLU A 94 20.58 -6.37 21.20
C GLU A 94 22.01 -6.07 20.74
N CYS A 95 22.16 -5.71 19.46
CA CYS A 95 23.43 -5.24 18.92
C CYS A 95 23.25 -3.84 18.34
N HIS A 96 24.14 -2.91 18.71
CA HIS A 96 24.10 -1.55 18.22
C HIS A 96 25.27 -1.28 17.27
N CYS A 97 24.96 -0.66 16.14
CA CYS A 97 25.93 -0.26 15.14
C CYS A 97 25.72 1.20 14.73
N SER A 98 26.81 1.90 14.41
CA SER A 98 26.76 3.29 13.93
C SER A 98 27.36 3.41 12.55
N VAL A 99 26.61 3.98 11.61
CA VAL A 99 27.04 4.16 10.22
C VAL A 99 27.08 5.65 9.88
N ASN A 100 28.28 6.14 9.58
CA ASN A 100 28.48 7.53 9.17
C ASN A 100 28.35 7.68 7.64
N PHE A 101 27.74 8.78 7.20
CA PHE A 101 27.66 9.16 5.80
C PHE A 101 27.58 10.69 5.65
N THR A 102 27.92 11.18 4.45
CA THR A 102 27.93 12.62 4.16
C THR A 102 27.00 12.94 3.00
N LEU A 103 26.10 13.90 3.21
CA LEU A 103 25.26 14.51 2.19
C LEU A 103 26.05 15.61 1.47
N LYS A 104 26.33 15.43 0.17
CA LYS A 104 27.02 16.43 -0.66
C LYS A 104 26.15 17.65 -0.99
N GLU A 105 24.85 17.42 -1.17
CA GLU A 105 23.86 18.43 -1.55
C GLU A 105 22.68 18.38 -0.58
N ASN A 106 21.95 19.50 -0.46
CA ASN A 106 20.73 19.57 0.32
C ASN A 106 19.62 18.73 -0.36
N ILE A 107 18.92 17.91 0.41
CA ILE A 107 17.71 17.22 -0.05
C ILE A 107 16.52 18.10 0.30
N LEU A 108 15.97 18.78 -0.72
CA LEU A 108 14.85 19.70 -0.54
C LEU A 108 13.49 19.00 -0.60
N GLY A 109 12.55 19.44 0.24
CA GLY A 109 11.15 19.01 0.21
C GLY A 109 10.80 17.96 1.26
N ASP A 110 9.85 17.08 0.94
CA ASP A 110 9.46 15.98 1.83
C ASP A 110 10.44 14.85 1.68
N VAL A 111 10.88 14.34 2.83
CA VAL A 111 12.00 13.43 2.91
C VAL A 111 11.51 12.16 3.61
N PHE A 112 11.50 11.07 2.85
CA PHE A 112 10.97 9.77 3.24
C PHE A 112 12.13 8.80 3.42
N MET A 113 12.19 8.13 4.56
CA MET A 113 13.18 7.11 4.86
C MET A 113 12.59 5.74 4.60
N TYR A 114 13.27 4.93 3.79
CA TYR A 114 12.88 3.55 3.53
C TYR A 114 13.87 2.59 4.19
N TYR A 115 13.42 1.36 4.48
CA TYR A 115 14.31 0.23 4.67
C TYR A 115 14.14 -0.71 3.48
N GLY A 116 15.23 -1.33 3.06
CA GLY A 116 15.28 -2.26 1.94
C GLY A 116 15.69 -3.65 2.39
N LEU A 117 15.12 -4.68 1.77
CA LEU A 117 15.61 -6.04 1.91
C LEU A 117 15.88 -6.60 0.53
N GLN A 118 17.00 -7.33 0.39
CA GLN A 118 17.31 -8.10 -0.80
C GLN A 118 17.29 -9.58 -0.46
N ASN A 119 17.12 -10.42 -1.49
CA ASN A 119 17.01 -11.87 -1.36
C ASN A 119 15.94 -12.33 -0.35
N PHE A 120 14.90 -11.52 -0.11
CA PHE A 120 13.81 -11.85 0.82
C PHE A 120 12.50 -12.03 0.05
N TYR A 121 12.11 -13.29 -0.16
CA TYR A 121 11.04 -13.65 -1.08
C TYR A 121 9.66 -13.64 -0.42
N GLN A 122 9.16 -12.43 -0.12
CA GLN A 122 7.78 -12.26 0.38
C GLN A 122 6.75 -12.82 -0.60
N ASN A 123 7.03 -12.77 -1.91
CA ASN A 123 6.15 -13.24 -2.97
C ASN A 123 6.00 -14.77 -3.04
N HIS A 124 6.75 -15.54 -2.25
CA HIS A 124 6.62 -17.00 -2.24
C HIS A 124 5.21 -17.43 -1.81
N ARG A 125 4.55 -18.29 -2.59
CA ARG A 125 3.13 -18.65 -2.39
C ARG A 125 2.80 -19.06 -0.95
N ARG A 126 3.62 -19.92 -0.32
CA ARG A 126 3.39 -20.36 1.07
C ARG A 126 3.54 -19.23 2.09
N TYR A 127 4.41 -18.27 1.83
CA TYR A 127 4.61 -17.11 2.68
C TYR A 127 3.40 -16.17 2.56
N VAL A 128 2.98 -15.82 1.34
CA VAL A 128 1.85 -14.90 1.07
C VAL A 128 0.54 -15.38 1.70
N ILE A 129 0.25 -16.69 1.63
CA ILE A 129 -0.99 -17.25 2.19
C ILE A 129 -0.93 -17.42 3.72
N SER A 130 0.26 -17.37 4.33
CA SER A 130 0.44 -17.63 5.76
C SER A 130 0.09 -16.40 6.60
N ARG A 131 -1.22 -16.10 6.64
CA ARG A 131 -1.85 -15.08 7.50
C ARG A 131 -3.34 -15.36 7.67
N SER A 132 -3.97 -14.70 8.65
CA SER A 132 -5.42 -14.74 8.86
C SER A 132 -6.03 -13.35 8.79
N ASP A 133 -6.65 -13.01 7.66
CA ASP A 133 -7.25 -11.68 7.47
C ASP A 133 -8.41 -11.41 8.45
N ALA A 134 -9.15 -12.46 8.85
CA ALA A 134 -10.19 -12.34 9.87
C ALA A 134 -9.61 -12.01 11.27
N GLN A 135 -8.44 -12.55 11.61
CA GLN A 135 -7.74 -12.20 12.86
C GLN A 135 -7.28 -10.75 12.83
N LEU A 136 -6.69 -10.31 11.71
CA LEU A 136 -6.19 -8.93 11.52
C LEU A 136 -7.32 -7.87 11.52
N LEU A 137 -8.55 -8.30 11.25
CA LEU A 137 -9.78 -7.49 11.42
C LEU A 137 -10.31 -7.48 12.86
N GLY A 138 -9.59 -8.08 13.82
CA GLY A 138 -9.97 -8.12 15.23
C GLY A 138 -11.10 -9.10 15.55
N ARG A 139 -11.44 -10.02 14.62
CA ARG A 139 -12.49 -11.01 14.85
C ARG A 139 -11.95 -12.23 15.60
N ASN A 140 -12.78 -12.84 16.42
CA ASN A 140 -12.47 -14.14 17.01
C ASN A 140 -12.51 -15.22 15.92
N VAL A 141 -11.39 -15.90 15.70
CA VAL A 141 -11.25 -16.95 14.68
C VAL A 141 -10.63 -18.21 15.27
N ASN A 142 -11.10 -19.36 14.80
CA ASN A 142 -10.41 -20.63 15.05
C ASN A 142 -9.14 -20.69 14.17
N ILE A 143 -8.00 -20.34 14.75
CA ILE A 143 -6.71 -20.24 14.06
C ILE A 143 -6.23 -21.58 13.50
N GLN A 144 -6.69 -22.73 14.04
CA GLN A 144 -6.33 -24.05 13.52
C GLN A 144 -6.86 -24.32 12.09
N ARG A 145 -7.94 -23.63 11.69
CA ARG A 145 -8.50 -23.74 10.33
C ARG A 145 -7.96 -22.69 9.36
N SER A 146 -7.01 -21.87 9.80
CA SER A 146 -6.42 -20.82 8.98
C SER A 146 -5.19 -21.32 8.21
N TYR A 147 -4.78 -20.58 7.18
CA TYR A 147 -3.56 -20.84 6.43
C TYR A 147 -2.27 -20.46 7.17
N CYS A 148 -2.34 -20.11 8.46
CA CYS A 148 -1.21 -19.66 9.26
C CYS A 148 -0.20 -20.76 9.64
N ALA A 149 -0.42 -22.02 9.28
CA ALA A 149 0.54 -23.10 9.59
C ALA A 149 1.93 -22.80 8.99
N PRO A 150 3.04 -23.10 9.71
CA PRO A 150 3.10 -23.70 11.05
C PRO A 150 2.86 -22.72 12.21
N PHE A 151 2.93 -21.40 11.96
CA PHE A 151 2.82 -20.33 12.96
C PHE A 151 1.36 -20.01 13.35
N SER A 152 0.60 -21.05 13.67
CA SER A 152 -0.82 -20.95 14.05
C SER A 152 -1.00 -21.05 15.57
N THR A 153 -0.41 -22.07 16.18
CA THR A 153 -0.47 -22.35 17.62
C THR A 153 0.90 -22.80 18.13
N TYR A 154 1.19 -22.51 19.38
CA TYR A 154 2.31 -23.15 20.09
C TYR A 154 2.00 -24.63 20.37
N GLY A 155 3.04 -25.41 20.71
CA GLY A 155 2.88 -26.84 21.05
C GLY A 155 1.94 -27.11 22.23
N ASN A 156 1.73 -26.11 23.10
CA ASN A 156 0.79 -26.16 24.22
C ASN A 156 -0.68 -25.84 23.81
N GLY A 157 -0.96 -25.62 22.53
CA GLY A 157 -2.28 -25.27 22.01
C GLY A 157 -2.64 -23.78 22.07
N THR A 158 -1.74 -22.91 22.57
CA THR A 158 -2.02 -21.46 22.64
C THR A 158 -1.97 -20.83 21.25
N PRO A 159 -3.02 -20.10 20.81
CA PRO A 159 -3.03 -19.43 19.52
C PRO A 159 -2.04 -18.26 19.45
N MET A 160 -1.37 -18.11 18.30
CA MET A 160 -0.48 -16.98 18.03
C MET A 160 -1.27 -15.76 17.53
N ALA A 161 -0.97 -14.58 18.06
CA ALA A 161 -1.56 -13.31 17.66
C ALA A 161 -0.48 -12.24 17.46
N PRO A 162 -0.25 -11.80 16.21
CA PRO A 162 -0.80 -12.31 14.93
C PRO A 162 -0.26 -13.70 14.54
N CYS A 163 -1.03 -14.48 13.79
CA CYS A 163 -0.58 -15.76 13.24
C CYS A 163 0.05 -15.63 11.86
N GLY A 164 0.90 -16.61 11.51
CA GLY A 164 1.45 -16.78 10.16
C GLY A 164 2.88 -16.31 9.97
N ALA A 165 3.50 -16.77 8.88
CA ALA A 165 4.92 -16.55 8.57
C ALA A 165 5.23 -15.07 8.28
N ILE A 166 4.29 -14.35 7.66
CA ILE A 166 4.46 -12.91 7.37
C ILE A 166 4.67 -12.15 8.66
N ALA A 167 3.75 -12.31 9.61
CA ALA A 167 3.81 -11.59 10.86
C ALA A 167 5.00 -12.03 11.72
N ASN A 168 5.31 -13.34 11.76
CA ASN A 168 6.43 -13.86 12.54
C ASN A 168 7.79 -13.30 12.10
N SER A 169 7.97 -12.98 10.82
CA SER A 169 9.21 -12.44 10.24
C SER A 169 9.24 -10.91 10.17
N LEU A 170 8.48 -10.22 11.03
CA LEU A 170 8.41 -8.77 11.10
C LEU A 170 9.80 -8.10 11.17
N PHE A 171 10.01 -7.08 10.34
CA PHE A 171 11.18 -6.20 10.43
C PHE A 171 11.14 -5.44 11.75
N ASN A 172 12.16 -5.62 12.60
CA ASN A 172 12.20 -5.06 13.95
C ASN A 172 13.41 -4.15 14.21
N ASP A 173 14.33 -3.98 13.26
CA ASP A 173 15.50 -3.10 13.43
C ASP A 173 15.04 -1.67 13.71
N THR A 174 15.66 -1.02 14.68
CA THR A 174 15.40 0.39 14.99
C THR A 174 16.49 1.25 14.39
N ILE A 175 16.11 2.26 13.61
CA ILE A 175 17.06 3.10 12.89
C ILE A 175 16.81 4.56 13.27
N ASP A 176 17.73 5.12 14.04
CA ASP A 176 17.74 6.53 14.39
C ASP A 176 18.75 7.29 13.54
N LEU A 177 18.42 8.54 13.21
CA LEU A 177 19.26 9.41 12.39
C LEU A 177 19.68 10.64 13.16
N PHE A 178 20.98 10.92 13.11
CA PHE A 178 21.60 12.08 13.74
C PHE A 178 22.31 12.94 12.70
N TYR A 179 22.17 14.26 12.83
CA TYR A 179 22.85 15.27 12.05
C TYR A 179 23.98 15.87 12.89
N ASN A 180 25.21 15.79 12.39
CA ASN A 180 26.37 16.38 13.05
C ASN A 180 26.64 17.78 12.47
N HIS A 181 26.39 18.81 13.29
CA HIS A 181 26.52 20.21 12.93
C HIS A 181 27.38 20.96 13.95
N ASN A 182 28.50 21.55 13.51
CA ASN A 182 29.39 22.35 14.37
C ASN A 182 29.73 21.68 15.72
N SER A 183 30.13 20.41 15.67
CA SER A 183 30.44 19.57 16.85
C SER A 183 29.25 19.24 17.76
N SER A 184 28.03 19.58 17.36
CA SER A 184 26.79 19.17 18.04
C SER A 184 26.09 18.05 17.26
N VAL A 185 25.56 17.06 17.98
CA VAL A 185 24.81 15.93 17.41
C VAL A 185 23.32 16.20 17.64
N ILE A 186 22.58 16.39 16.56
CA ILE A 186 21.15 16.73 16.58
C ILE A 186 20.36 15.53 16.05
N GLN A 187 19.43 14.99 16.85
CA GLN A 187 18.54 13.93 16.36
C GLN A 187 17.56 14.48 15.32
N VAL A 188 17.47 13.81 14.18
CA VAL A 188 16.51 14.14 13.13
C VAL A 188 15.12 13.69 13.58
N PRO A 189 14.10 14.56 13.58
CA PRO A 189 12.77 14.20 14.04
C PRO A 189 12.06 13.31 13.01
N LEU A 190 12.01 12.01 13.27
CA LEU A 190 11.35 11.02 12.43
C LEU A 190 9.91 10.74 12.92
N LEU A 191 8.94 10.81 12.03
CA LEU A 191 7.54 10.50 12.32
C LEU A 191 7.30 8.99 12.31
N LYS A 192 6.85 8.44 13.45
CA LYS A 192 6.43 7.04 13.57
C LYS A 192 5.02 6.79 13.01
N THR A 193 4.16 7.82 12.97
CA THR A 193 2.75 7.69 12.60
C THR A 193 2.41 8.35 11.26
N GLY A 194 1.33 7.87 10.64
CA GLY A 194 0.83 8.33 9.34
C GLY A 194 1.63 7.79 8.16
N ASN A 195 2.32 6.66 8.34
CA ASN A 195 3.15 6.06 7.30
C ASN A 195 2.40 4.96 6.51
N SER A 196 1.36 4.38 7.10
CA SER A 196 0.51 3.39 6.44
C SER A 196 -0.56 4.02 5.56
N TRP A 197 -1.11 3.23 4.63
CA TRP A 197 -2.19 3.68 3.77
C TRP A 197 -3.49 3.83 4.56
N TRP A 198 -4.28 4.86 4.22
CA TRP A 198 -5.53 5.16 4.91
C TRP A 198 -6.50 3.96 4.91
N THR A 199 -6.63 3.24 3.80
CA THR A 199 -7.49 2.07 3.69
C THR A 199 -7.01 0.91 4.57
N ASP A 200 -5.70 0.73 4.67
CA ASP A 200 -5.15 -0.33 5.50
C ASP A 200 -5.43 -0.02 6.98
N LYS A 201 -5.15 1.21 7.42
CA LYS A 201 -5.32 1.63 8.82
C LYS A 201 -6.78 1.72 9.28
N ASN A 202 -7.70 2.12 8.41
CA ASN A 202 -9.10 2.40 8.81
C ASN A 202 -10.10 1.30 8.41
N VAL A 203 -9.77 0.45 7.43
CA VAL A 203 -10.69 -0.56 6.89
C VAL A 203 -10.16 -1.97 7.09
N LYS A 204 -8.92 -2.23 6.68
CA LYS A 204 -8.37 -3.61 6.57
C LYS A 204 -7.87 -4.18 7.89
N PHE A 205 -7.28 -3.35 8.74
CA PHE A 205 -6.76 -3.76 10.05
C PHE A 205 -7.62 -3.15 11.16
N ARG A 206 -7.92 -3.94 12.19
CA ARG A 206 -8.62 -3.49 13.39
C ARG A 206 -8.17 -4.30 14.60
N ASN A 207 -8.03 -3.62 15.73
CA ASN A 207 -7.84 -4.30 17.00
C ASN A 207 -9.15 -4.96 17.46
N PRO A 208 -9.09 -6.09 18.17
CA PRO A 208 -10.28 -6.67 18.79
C PRO A 208 -10.91 -5.68 19.79
N GLU A 209 -12.24 -5.67 19.84
CA GLU A 209 -12.98 -4.80 20.76
C GLU A 209 -12.81 -5.28 22.20
N SER A 210 -12.27 -4.42 23.06
CA SER A 210 -12.10 -4.69 24.49
C SER A 210 -11.92 -3.38 25.27
N TYR A 211 -12.02 -3.46 26.59
CA TYR A 211 -11.76 -2.33 27.49
C TYR A 211 -10.30 -1.87 27.44
N ASN A 212 -9.36 -2.83 27.38
CA ASN A 212 -7.92 -2.58 27.23
C ASN A 212 -7.34 -3.45 26.10
N LEU A 213 -6.26 -3.00 25.48
CA LEU A 213 -5.57 -3.81 24.46
C LEU A 213 -5.01 -5.11 25.06
N SER A 214 -4.43 -5.07 26.26
CA SER A 214 -3.92 -6.29 26.91
C SER A 214 -5.03 -7.32 27.16
N SER A 215 -6.25 -6.89 27.53
CA SER A 215 -7.39 -7.80 27.66
C SER A 215 -7.93 -8.28 26.31
N ALA A 216 -7.82 -7.46 25.26
CA ALA A 216 -8.20 -7.84 23.90
C ALA A 216 -7.39 -9.04 23.37
N PHE A 217 -6.13 -9.15 23.79
CA PHE A 217 -5.21 -10.22 23.40
C PHE A 217 -5.08 -11.33 24.47
N ALA A 218 -5.94 -11.33 25.50
CA ALA A 218 -5.90 -12.37 26.53
C ALA A 218 -6.13 -13.77 25.92
N GLY A 219 -5.35 -14.76 26.37
CA GLY A 219 -5.41 -16.13 25.83
C GLY A 219 -4.69 -16.33 24.50
N THR A 220 -4.03 -15.30 23.97
CA THR A 220 -3.15 -15.40 22.80
C THR A 220 -1.69 -15.17 23.19
N ALA A 221 -0.77 -15.72 22.39
CA ALA A 221 0.66 -15.53 22.56
C ALA A 221 1.25 -14.73 21.39
N ARG A 222 2.31 -13.97 21.65
CA ARG A 222 3.10 -13.31 20.60
C ARG A 222 3.73 -14.36 19.67
N PRO A 223 4.10 -14.01 18.44
CA PRO A 223 4.93 -14.87 17.61
C PRO A 223 6.29 -15.19 18.28
N PRO A 224 6.90 -16.36 17.98
CA PRO A 224 8.16 -16.80 18.58
C PRO A 224 9.27 -15.74 18.55
N TYR A 225 9.37 -15.04 17.43
CA TYR A 225 10.45 -14.12 17.11
C TYR A 225 10.20 -12.66 17.46
N TRP A 226 9.05 -12.37 18.05
CA TRP A 226 8.74 -11.03 18.51
C TRP A 226 9.33 -10.82 19.90
N GLN A 227 10.06 -9.72 20.12
CA GLN A 227 10.52 -9.38 21.47
C GLN A 227 9.36 -8.91 22.36
N LYS A 228 8.44 -8.13 21.77
CA LYS A 228 7.26 -7.55 22.43
C LYS A 228 5.96 -8.11 21.83
N PRO A 229 4.87 -8.25 22.60
CA PRO A 229 3.57 -8.62 22.06
C PRO A 229 2.96 -7.49 21.23
N ALA A 230 1.97 -7.81 20.40
CA ALA A 230 1.34 -6.85 19.48
C ALA A 230 0.78 -5.58 20.14
N TYR A 231 0.28 -5.70 21.37
CA TYR A 231 -0.30 -4.58 22.11
C TYR A 231 0.74 -3.66 22.79
N LEU A 232 2.04 -3.96 22.68
CA LEU A 232 3.16 -3.17 23.23
C LEU A 232 4.20 -2.83 22.14
N LEU A 233 3.77 -2.65 20.90
CA LEU A 233 4.67 -2.30 19.80
C LEU A 233 5.13 -0.83 19.87
N ASP A 234 4.29 0.06 20.38
CA ASP A 234 4.56 1.49 20.56
C ASP A 234 4.18 1.93 21.98
N GLU A 235 5.17 2.20 22.82
CA GLU A 235 4.93 2.64 24.20
C GLU A 235 4.58 4.14 24.29
N GLU A 236 4.87 4.92 23.24
CA GLU A 236 4.64 6.37 23.20
C GLU A 236 3.19 6.70 22.78
N ASP A 237 2.65 5.98 21.79
CA ASP A 237 1.31 6.23 21.26
C ASP A 237 0.39 4.98 21.33
N LYS A 238 -0.61 5.06 22.22
CA LYS A 238 -1.65 4.02 22.35
C LYS A 238 -2.43 3.76 21.06
N ARG A 239 -2.55 4.75 20.16
CA ARG A 239 -3.26 4.63 18.87
C ARG A 239 -2.46 3.86 17.83
N ASN A 240 -1.15 3.70 18.04
CA ASN A 240 -0.23 3.02 17.13
C ASN A 240 0.15 1.62 17.64
N ASN A 241 -0.78 0.94 18.34
CA ASN A 241 -0.57 -0.39 18.93
C ASN A 241 -1.50 -1.46 18.34
N GLY A 242 -1.13 -2.72 18.57
CA GLY A 242 -1.85 -3.89 18.09
C GLY A 242 -1.68 -4.07 16.58
N TYR A 243 -2.75 -4.49 15.91
CA TYR A 243 -2.79 -4.61 14.46
C TYR A 243 -2.87 -3.27 13.73
N LEU A 244 -3.07 -2.16 14.47
CA LEU A 244 -3.11 -0.79 13.93
C LEU A 244 -1.74 -0.08 13.93
N ASN A 245 -0.68 -0.75 14.39
CA ASN A 245 0.67 -0.22 14.33
C ASN A 245 1.11 -0.02 12.87
N ASP A 246 1.64 1.17 12.54
CA ASP A 246 1.99 1.52 11.17
C ASP A 246 3.11 0.62 10.59
N ASP A 247 4.13 0.29 11.38
CA ASP A 247 5.23 -0.57 10.92
C ASP A 247 4.75 -1.99 10.63
N PHE A 248 3.89 -2.50 11.51
CA PHE A 248 3.23 -3.79 11.30
C PHE A 248 2.38 -3.79 10.02
N ILE A 249 1.55 -2.76 9.80
CA ILE A 249 0.69 -2.67 8.61
C ILE A 249 1.54 -2.62 7.33
N ILE A 250 2.61 -1.82 7.33
CA ILE A 250 3.52 -1.70 6.19
C ILE A 250 4.18 -3.05 5.89
N TRP A 251 4.63 -3.77 6.92
CA TRP A 251 5.23 -5.09 6.75
C TRP A 251 4.24 -6.14 6.22
N MET A 252 2.99 -6.13 6.70
CA MET A 252 1.95 -7.07 6.27
C MET A 252 1.54 -6.89 4.80
N ARG A 253 1.95 -5.77 4.16
CA ARG A 253 1.86 -5.58 2.72
C ARG A 253 3.04 -6.26 2.03
N VAL A 254 2.80 -7.50 1.62
CA VAL A 254 3.74 -8.33 0.85
C VAL A 254 4.20 -7.63 -0.44
N SER A 255 5.51 -7.61 -0.64
CA SER A 255 6.17 -7.12 -1.85
C SER A 255 6.14 -8.14 -2.99
N ALA A 256 6.08 -7.65 -4.24
CA ALA A 256 6.00 -8.50 -5.43
C ALA A 256 7.34 -9.15 -5.82
N PHE A 257 8.46 -8.57 -5.40
CA PHE A 257 9.81 -8.98 -5.77
C PHE A 257 10.64 -9.33 -4.52
N ALA A 258 11.72 -10.09 -4.70
CA ALA A 258 12.63 -10.48 -3.62
C ALA A 258 13.50 -9.31 -3.10
N THR A 259 13.67 -8.29 -3.93
CA THR A 259 14.25 -7.00 -3.55
C THR A 259 13.14 -5.97 -3.49
N PHE A 260 12.95 -5.36 -2.32
CA PHE A 260 11.93 -4.36 -2.10
C PHE A 260 12.35 -3.33 -1.07
N ARG A 261 11.63 -2.22 -1.04
CA ARG A 261 11.77 -1.16 -0.05
C ARG A 261 10.41 -0.83 0.55
N ASN A 262 10.38 -0.69 1.86
CA ASN A 262 9.20 -0.33 2.62
C ASN A 262 9.44 1.00 3.33
N LEU A 263 8.39 1.82 3.42
CA LEU A 263 8.48 3.10 4.10
C LEU A 263 8.75 2.84 5.59
N TYR A 264 9.80 3.44 6.12
CA TYR A 264 10.10 3.41 7.55
C TYR A 264 9.52 4.64 8.22
N ARG A 265 10.03 5.83 7.88
CA ARG A 265 9.71 7.08 8.57
C ARG A 265 9.64 8.24 7.59
N ARG A 266 8.99 9.32 8.02
CA ARG A 266 9.01 10.61 7.32
C ARG A 266 9.70 11.64 8.20
N VAL A 267 10.55 12.48 7.62
CA VAL A 267 11.20 13.55 8.38
C VAL A 267 10.20 14.66 8.65
N ARG A 268 10.07 15.06 9.91
CA ARG A 268 9.24 16.19 10.31
C ARG A 268 9.96 17.50 10.00
N ARG A 269 9.34 18.37 9.22
CA ARG A 269 9.89 19.68 8.83
C ARG A 269 9.87 20.69 9.99
N VAL A 270 10.86 20.61 10.88
CA VAL A 270 10.97 21.45 12.09
C VAL A 270 12.43 21.84 12.33
N ARG A 271 12.68 23.04 12.87
CA ARG A 271 14.01 23.58 13.20
C ARG A 271 14.95 23.59 11.98
N HIS A 272 16.08 22.88 12.05
CA HIS A 272 17.08 22.80 10.99
C HIS A 272 16.61 22.02 9.75
N PHE A 273 15.46 21.35 9.83
CA PHE A 273 14.94 20.48 8.78
C PHE A 273 13.67 21.03 8.09
N THR A 274 13.42 22.34 8.17
CA THR A 274 12.23 22.98 7.57
C THR A 274 12.16 22.82 6.05
N GLU A 275 13.31 22.91 5.38
CA GLU A 275 13.43 22.79 3.92
C GLU A 275 13.77 21.37 3.46
N GLY A 276 13.97 20.43 4.39
CA GLY A 276 14.39 19.06 4.13
C GLY A 276 15.66 18.70 4.90
N LEU A 277 16.56 17.89 4.31
CA LEU A 277 17.83 17.53 4.94
C LEU A 277 18.96 18.41 4.39
N PRO A 278 19.62 19.23 5.21
CA PRO A 278 20.78 20.02 4.78
C PRO A 278 21.98 19.12 4.47
N ALA A 279 22.87 19.58 3.60
CA ALA A 279 24.17 18.97 3.37
C ALA A 279 25.00 18.93 4.66
N GLY A 280 25.83 17.91 4.79
CA GLY A 280 26.67 17.71 5.96
C GLY A 280 26.79 16.25 6.37
N ASN A 281 27.32 16.03 7.57
CA ASN A 281 27.60 14.70 8.10
C ASN A 281 26.45 14.18 8.92
N TYR A 282 26.08 12.93 8.67
CA TYR A 282 25.01 12.23 9.34
C TYR A 282 25.50 10.89 9.86
N THR A 283 24.86 10.42 10.92
CA THR A 283 25.12 9.13 11.53
C THR A 283 23.81 8.41 11.71
N PHE A 284 23.71 7.21 11.17
CA PHE A 284 22.67 6.26 11.54
C PHE A 284 23.11 5.50 12.79
N GLN A 285 22.24 5.43 13.79
CA GLN A 285 22.37 4.53 14.91
C GLN A 285 21.33 3.42 14.74
N ILE A 286 21.81 2.20 14.55
CA ILE A 286 20.98 1.04 14.21
C ILE A 286 21.02 0.08 15.38
N SER A 287 19.86 -0.30 15.91
CA SER A 287 19.73 -1.49 16.74
C SER A 287 19.31 -2.65 15.84
N TYR A 288 20.19 -3.63 15.75
CA TYR A 288 20.02 -4.85 15.01
C TYR A 288 19.21 -5.84 15.85
N SER A 289 18.08 -6.30 15.31
CA SER A 289 17.20 -7.23 16.01
C SER A 289 16.65 -8.35 15.12
N ILE A 290 17.03 -8.40 13.85
CA ILE A 290 16.50 -9.41 12.92
C ILE A 290 17.22 -10.75 12.97
N LEU A 291 16.37 -11.78 13.10
CA LEU A 291 16.61 -13.20 12.89
C LEU A 291 17.16 -13.56 11.51
N SER A 292 18.33 -14.17 11.49
CA SER A 292 18.80 -14.97 10.35
C SER A 292 17.97 -16.25 10.14
N ASP A 293 17.42 -16.84 11.20
CA ASP A 293 16.96 -18.24 11.17
C ASP A 293 15.43 -18.40 11.01
N SER A 294 14.68 -17.29 10.93
CA SER A 294 13.20 -17.35 10.86
C SER A 294 12.65 -17.99 9.58
N LEU A 295 13.45 -17.98 8.50
CA LEU A 295 13.10 -18.59 7.21
C LEU A 295 13.60 -20.04 7.06
N ARG A 296 14.57 -20.51 7.87
CA ARG A 296 15.01 -21.92 7.83
C ARG A 296 13.93 -22.90 8.29
N LEU A 297 12.91 -22.43 9.00
CA LEU A 297 11.75 -23.23 9.42
C LEU A 297 10.78 -23.56 8.27
N LEU A 298 10.98 -23.03 7.07
CA LEU A 298 10.42 -23.60 5.85
C LEU A 298 11.49 -24.55 5.29
N GLU A 299 11.31 -25.86 5.50
CA GLU A 299 12.24 -26.97 5.13
C GLU A 299 12.78 -26.96 3.69
N SER A 300 12.40 -26.00 2.83
CA SER A 300 12.88 -25.83 1.46
C SER A 300 13.81 -24.62 1.25
N TYR A 301 14.35 -24.00 2.31
CA TYR A 301 15.03 -22.69 2.22
C TYR A 301 16.41 -22.65 2.89
N SER A 302 17.14 -23.76 2.86
CA SER A 302 18.42 -23.93 3.57
C SER A 302 19.59 -23.10 3.03
N ASP A 303 19.53 -22.58 1.80
CA ASP A 303 20.68 -21.99 1.09
C ASP A 303 20.57 -20.50 0.73
N MET A 304 19.60 -19.76 1.30
CA MET A 304 19.47 -18.33 0.97
C MET A 304 20.16 -17.45 1.99
N GLU A 305 21.35 -16.99 1.61
CA GLU A 305 22.07 -15.87 2.22
C GLU A 305 21.24 -14.59 2.00
N VAL A 306 20.68 -14.05 3.09
CA VAL A 306 19.88 -12.82 3.03
C VAL A 306 20.84 -11.64 3.08
N ASP A 307 21.27 -11.18 1.92
CA ASP A 307 21.98 -9.90 1.80
C ASP A 307 21.02 -8.77 2.14
N ARG A 308 21.20 -8.14 3.30
CA ARG A 308 20.33 -7.03 3.73
C ARG A 308 20.90 -5.74 3.19
N ILE A 309 20.49 -5.37 1.98
CA ILE A 309 20.75 -4.00 1.54
C ILE A 309 19.61 -3.13 2.05
N CYS A 310 19.78 -2.63 3.27
CA CYS A 310 18.86 -1.67 3.85
C CYS A 310 19.06 -0.27 3.28
N VAL A 311 18.45 -0.08 2.11
CA VAL A 311 18.46 1.18 1.39
C VAL A 311 17.71 2.26 2.15
N VAL A 312 18.43 3.16 2.83
CA VAL A 312 17.87 4.45 3.25
C VAL A 312 17.76 5.37 2.05
N SER A 313 16.79 5.05 1.19
CA SER A 313 16.35 5.92 0.10
C SER A 313 15.75 7.17 0.69
N TRP A 314 16.11 8.32 0.13
CA TRP A 314 15.32 9.54 0.27
C TRP A 314 14.71 9.81 -1.09
N GLN A 315 13.47 10.26 -1.13
CA GLN A 315 12.86 10.71 -2.38
C GLN A 315 12.31 12.11 -2.15
N LYS A 316 12.71 13.06 -3.01
CA LYS A 316 12.01 14.33 -3.14
C LYS A 316 10.60 14.05 -3.66
N ALA A 317 9.57 14.47 -2.92
CA ALA A 317 8.23 14.53 -3.48
C ALA A 317 8.25 15.44 -4.73
N VAL A 318 7.82 14.93 -5.87
CA VAL A 318 7.52 15.76 -7.04
C VAL A 318 6.35 16.67 -6.64
N GLN A 319 6.66 17.86 -6.13
CA GLN A 319 5.70 18.95 -6.06
C GLN A 319 5.43 19.36 -7.51
N ASN A 320 4.33 18.81 -8.04
CA ASN A 320 3.60 19.14 -9.27
C ASN A 320 3.32 17.92 -10.16
N ALA A 321 2.50 17.00 -9.64
CA ALA A 321 1.52 16.27 -10.44
C ALA A 321 0.38 15.84 -9.50
N PHE A 322 -0.71 16.63 -9.51
CA PHE A 322 -1.98 16.47 -8.79
C PHE A 322 -2.00 16.81 -7.28
N PRO A 323 -2.84 17.78 -6.85
CA PRO A 323 -3.18 17.94 -5.45
C PRO A 323 -4.08 16.78 -5.04
N VAL A 324 -3.55 15.82 -4.27
CA VAL A 324 -4.39 14.92 -3.47
C VAL A 324 -4.90 15.78 -2.32
N SER A 325 -6.05 16.42 -2.53
CA SER A 325 -6.79 17.11 -1.47
C SER A 325 -7.29 16.06 -0.49
N ALA A 326 -6.54 15.83 0.58
CA ALA A 326 -7.03 15.13 1.76
C ALA A 326 -7.77 16.16 2.62
N GLU A 327 -8.97 16.53 2.21
CA GLU A 327 -9.92 17.24 3.07
C GLU A 327 -10.92 16.19 3.62
N PRO A 328 -11.08 16.07 4.95
CA PRO A 328 -12.13 15.23 5.52
C PRO A 328 -13.51 15.80 5.13
N PRO A 329 -14.53 14.96 4.88
CA PRO A 329 -15.85 15.46 4.57
C PRO A 329 -16.37 16.28 5.75
N ARG A 330 -16.67 17.56 5.49
CA ARG A 330 -17.35 18.45 6.44
C ARG A 330 -18.72 17.88 6.78
N ASP A 331 -19.05 17.92 8.06
CA ASP A 331 -20.37 17.64 8.61
C ASP A 331 -21.44 18.41 7.82
N LEU A 332 -22.34 17.66 7.17
CA LEU A 332 -23.59 18.22 6.63
C LEU A 332 -24.56 18.39 7.80
N GLY A 333 -24.45 19.55 8.44
CA GLY A 333 -25.46 20.07 9.36
C GLY A 333 -26.78 20.34 8.65
N HIS A 334 -27.86 19.91 9.31
CA HIS A 334 -29.23 20.34 9.08
C HIS A 334 -29.36 21.87 8.98
N VAL A 335 -29.94 22.39 7.88
CA VAL A 335 -30.84 23.56 7.91
C VAL A 335 -31.87 23.43 6.78
N LEU A 336 -33.13 23.61 7.17
CA LEU A 336 -34.36 23.66 6.39
C LEU A 336 -34.37 24.79 5.33
N THR A 337 -35.12 24.61 4.25
CA THR A 337 -36.05 25.64 3.75
C THR A 337 -37.17 25.00 2.93
N ASP A 338 -38.39 25.42 3.26
CA ASP A 338 -39.66 25.14 2.62
C ASP A 338 -39.74 25.68 1.18
N GLY A 339 -40.67 25.10 0.40
CA GLY A 339 -41.61 25.94 -0.36
C GLY A 339 -41.87 25.56 -1.82
N SER A 340 -42.92 24.75 -2.02
CA SER A 340 -43.86 24.78 -3.18
C SER A 340 -43.33 24.33 -4.55
N SER A 341 -44.06 23.68 -5.45
CA SER A 341 -45.44 23.20 -5.56
C SER A 341 -45.46 22.30 -6.81
N CYS A 342 -46.18 21.19 -6.80
CA CYS A 342 -47.19 20.84 -7.81
C CYS A 342 -47.77 19.45 -7.52
N ALA A 343 -49.06 19.45 -7.17
CA ALA A 343 -49.99 18.33 -7.28
C ALA A 343 -49.84 17.62 -8.64
N GLY A 344 -50.06 16.32 -8.81
CA GLY A 344 -50.98 15.41 -8.14
C GLY A 344 -51.86 14.78 -9.23
N ALA A 345 -51.70 13.48 -9.48
CA ALA A 345 -52.71 12.65 -10.13
C ALA A 345 -52.37 11.15 -9.90
N PRO A 346 -53.33 10.33 -9.43
CA PRO A 346 -53.12 8.93 -9.08
C PRO A 346 -53.65 7.97 -10.17
N SER A 347 -53.18 6.73 -10.21
CA SER A 347 -53.99 5.62 -10.75
C SER A 347 -53.42 4.22 -10.47
N GLN A 348 -54.17 3.45 -9.70
CA GLN A 348 -54.31 1.98 -9.76
C GLN A 348 -55.73 1.66 -9.27
N PRO A 349 -56.30 0.45 -9.49
CA PRO A 349 -56.55 -0.26 -10.74
C PRO A 349 -58.06 -0.67 -10.80
N THR A 350 -58.42 -1.74 -11.55
CA THR A 350 -59.78 -2.31 -11.85
C THR A 350 -60.42 -1.74 -13.13
N GLY A 351 -61.11 -2.48 -14.01
CA GLY A 351 -61.53 -3.87 -14.13
C GLY A 351 -62.43 -3.99 -15.38
N GLU A 352 -62.61 -5.21 -15.87
CA GLU A 352 -63.71 -5.72 -16.74
C GLU A 352 -63.90 -5.28 -18.21
N LEU A 353 -63.83 -6.30 -19.07
CA LEU A 353 -64.75 -6.67 -20.16
C LEU A 353 -65.55 -5.57 -20.88
N CYS A 354 -65.23 -5.36 -22.17
CA CYS A 354 -66.03 -5.83 -23.31
C CYS A 354 -65.26 -5.60 -24.62
#